data_AF-A0A6V7U0G3-F1
#
_entry.id   AF-A0A6V7U0G3-F1
#
_cell.length_a   1.000
_cell.length_b   1.000
_cell.length_c   1.000
_cell.angle_alpha   90.00
_cell.angle_beta   90.00
_cell.angle_gamma   90.00
#
_symmetry.space_group_name_H-M   'P 1'
#
loop_
_entity.id
_entity.type
_entity.pdbx_description
1 polymer ?
#
loop_
_entity_poly.entity_id
_entity_poly.type
_entity_poly.pdbx_seq_one_letter_code
_entity_poly.pdbx_strand_id
1 'polypeptide(L)'
;MAFPPNYLYILVLLTAFSLWAFHFWFISNLFENVRFFSHLSDFEREMTYRTEMGFYFSFYKTLVSMPFSDGLIQLMKENTTEFGNTINALHRFNLYPELILSSLFSLFRRFSDYFEWQTIVCWRVNRGGECRQLKVVKV
;
A
#
# COMPACT_ATOMS: atom_id res chain seq x y z
N MET A 1 -9.84 -47.97 -3.07
CA MET A 1 -10.03 -46.95 -2.02
C MET A 1 -10.48 -45.66 -2.70
N ALA A 2 -11.76 -45.32 -2.63
CA ALA A 2 -12.27 -44.05 -3.13
C ALA A 2 -12.20 -43.05 -1.98
N PHE A 3 -11.33 -42.04 -2.09
CA PHE A 3 -11.28 -40.96 -1.12
C PHE A 3 -12.59 -40.15 -1.22
N PRO A 4 -13.23 -39.81 -0.08
CA PRO A 4 -14.46 -39.04 -0.11
C PRO A 4 -14.20 -37.63 -0.70
N PRO A 5 -15.16 -37.05 -1.43
CA PRO A 5 -14.95 -35.85 -2.25
C PRO A 5 -14.50 -34.63 -1.44
N ASN A 6 -14.85 -34.55 -0.15
CA ASN A 6 -14.43 -33.50 0.77
C ASN A 6 -12.90 -33.42 0.96
N TYR A 7 -12.18 -34.55 0.94
CA TYR A 7 -10.73 -34.56 1.11
C TYR A 7 -9.99 -33.92 -0.07
N LEU A 8 -10.53 -34.09 -1.28
CA LEU A 8 -9.95 -33.52 -2.50
C LEU A 8 -10.05 -32.00 -2.49
N TYR A 9 -11.17 -31.43 -2.05
CA TYR A 9 -11.33 -29.98 -1.88
C TYR A 9 -10.34 -29.41 -0.85
N ILE A 10 -10.14 -30.10 0.28
CA ILE A 10 -9.20 -29.66 1.31
C ILE A 10 -7.77 -29.64 0.76
N LEU A 11 -7.36 -30.68 0.02
CA LEU A 11 -6.04 -30.73 -0.61
C LEU A 11 -5.84 -29.58 -1.61
N VAL A 12 -6.85 -29.28 -2.43
CA VAL A 12 -6.79 -28.16 -3.38
C VAL A 12 -6.65 -26.82 -2.67
N LEU A 13 -7.38 -26.59 -1.57
CA LEU A 13 -7.26 -25.35 -0.79
C LEU A 13 -5.89 -25.23 -0.12
N LEU A 14 -5.34 -26.33 0.40
CA LEU A 14 -4.02 -26.34 1.02
C LEU A 14 -2.90 -26.03 0.01
N THR A 15 -2.95 -26.66 -1.17
CA THR A 15 -1.96 -26.38 -2.21
C THR A 15 -2.09 -24.95 -2.73
N ALA A 16 -3.31 -24.45 -2.95
CA ALA A 16 -3.54 -23.06 -3.34
C ALA A 16 -3.00 -22.06 -2.30
N PHE A 17 -3.28 -22.28 -1.01
CA PHE A 17 -2.78 -21.42 0.06
C PHE A 17 -1.25 -21.44 0.16
N SER A 18 -0.63 -22.63 0.05
CA SER A 18 0.83 -22.75 0.07
C SER A 18 1.50 -22.01 -1.08
N LEU A 19 0.95 -22.13 -2.30
CA LEU A 19 1.45 -21.44 -3.48
C LEU A 19 1.30 -19.93 -3.35
N TRP A 20 0.14 -19.48 -2.84
CA TRP A 20 -0.12 -18.06 -2.57
C TRP A 20 0.87 -17.49 -1.55
N ALA A 21 1.09 -18.17 -0.42
CA ALA A 21 2.01 -17.72 0.62
C ALA A 21 3.47 -17.68 0.12
N PHE A 22 3.90 -18.71 -0.62
CA PHE A 22 5.23 -18.74 -1.22
C PHE A 22 5.42 -17.62 -2.25
N HIS A 23 4.42 -17.41 -3.12
CA HIS A 23 4.45 -16.36 -4.13
C HIS A 23 4.49 -14.96 -3.50
N PHE A 24 3.69 -14.73 -2.45
CA PHE A 24 3.70 -13.48 -1.71
C PHE A 24 5.08 -13.22 -1.08
N TRP A 25 5.65 -14.23 -0.40
CA TRP A 25 7.00 -14.11 0.17
C TRP A 25 8.05 -13.82 -0.90
N PHE A 26 8.03 -14.55 -2.02
CA PHE A 26 9.00 -14.38 -3.11
C PHE A 26 8.91 -12.97 -3.71
N ILE A 27 7.71 -12.48 -4.02
CA ILE A 27 7.53 -11.13 -4.58
C ILE A 27 8.00 -10.06 -3.61
N SER A 28 7.66 -10.17 -2.32
CA SER A 28 8.09 -9.21 -1.31
C SER A 28 9.61 -9.13 -1.21
N ASN A 29 10.30 -10.27 -1.24
CA ASN A 29 11.77 -10.31 -1.26
C ASN A 29 12.36 -9.74 -2.55
N LEU A 30 11.78 -10.09 -3.71
CA LEU A 30 12.24 -9.57 -5.00
C LEU A 30 12.08 -8.05 -5.06
N PHE A 31 10.94 -7.52 -4.59
CA PHE A 31 10.68 -6.09 -4.55
C PHE A 31 11.71 -5.36 -3.69
N GLU A 32 11.99 -5.87 -2.49
CA GLU A 32 12.96 -5.26 -1.59
C GLU A 32 14.38 -5.32 -2.18
N ASN A 33 14.77 -6.44 -2.80
CA ASN A 33 16.09 -6.59 -3.43
C ASN A 33 16.30 -5.67 -4.64
N VAL A 34 15.24 -5.36 -5.39
CA VAL A 34 15.34 -4.52 -6.60
C VAL A 34 15.22 -3.04 -6.25
N ARG A 35 14.36 -2.67 -5.31
CA ARG A 35 14.02 -1.26 -5.02
C ARG A 35 14.67 -0.72 -3.76
N PHE A 36 15.17 -1.58 -2.86
CA PHE A 36 15.68 -1.21 -1.53
C PHE A 36 14.76 -0.26 -0.77
N PHE A 37 13.45 -0.45 -0.96
CA PHE A 37 12.44 0.54 -0.63
C PHE A 37 12.40 0.84 0.87
N SER A 38 12.68 -0.16 1.71
CA SER A 38 12.71 0.03 3.16
C SER A 38 13.81 1.00 3.62
N HIS A 39 14.92 1.10 2.88
CA HIS A 39 16.07 1.93 3.23
C HIS A 39 15.99 3.36 2.70
N LEU A 40 15.14 3.63 1.71
CA LEU A 40 14.99 4.96 1.11
C LEU A 40 14.17 5.89 2.01
N SER A 41 14.59 7.16 2.09
CA SER A 41 13.79 8.23 2.69
C SER A 41 12.53 8.54 1.88
N ASP A 42 11.51 9.15 2.50
CA ASP A 42 10.24 9.47 1.84
C ASP A 42 10.43 10.32 0.58
N PHE A 43 11.38 11.26 0.59
CA PHE A 43 11.69 12.09 -0.57
C PHE A 43 12.36 11.31 -1.71
N GLU A 44 13.35 10.47 -1.39
CA GLU A 44 14.01 9.62 -2.39
C GLU A 44 13.02 8.64 -3.01
N ARG A 45 12.12 8.11 -2.19
CA ARG A 45 11.04 7.21 -2.60
C ARG A 45 10.07 7.89 -3.56
N GLU A 46 9.65 9.11 -3.26
CA GLU A 46 8.82 9.91 -4.18
C GLU A 46 9.54 10.16 -5.50
N MET A 47 10.85 10.41 -5.49
CA MET A 47 11.63 10.58 -6.73
C MET A 47 11.85 9.28 -7.51
N THR A 48 11.75 8.10 -6.89
CA THR A 48 11.81 6.82 -7.63
C THR A 48 10.57 6.54 -8.49
N TYR A 49 9.42 7.14 -8.15
CA TYR A 49 8.22 7.07 -8.97
C TYR A 49 8.27 8.16 -10.04
N ARG A 50 8.45 7.76 -11.30
CA ARG A 50 8.43 8.69 -12.43
C ARG A 50 7.01 8.88 -12.96
N THR A 51 6.73 10.11 -13.39
CA THR A 51 5.54 10.51 -14.17
C THR A 51 4.22 9.99 -13.57
N GLU A 52 3.56 9.07 -14.27
CA GLU A 52 2.23 8.56 -13.97
C GLU A 52 2.20 7.77 -12.65
N MET A 53 3.25 6.99 -12.35
CA MET A 53 3.32 6.23 -11.09
C MET A 53 3.43 7.18 -9.88
N GLY A 54 4.13 8.31 -10.04
CA GLY A 54 4.24 9.32 -9.00
C GLY A 54 2.93 10.07 -8.79
N PHE A 55 2.17 10.28 -9.87
CA PHE A 55 0.82 10.82 -9.82
C PHE A 55 -0.13 9.91 -9.01
N TYR A 56 -0.19 8.61 -9.31
CA TYR A 56 -1.02 7.68 -8.51
C TYR A 56 -0.58 7.59 -7.04
N PHE A 57 0.74 7.59 -6.80
CA PHE A 57 1.29 7.53 -5.45
C PHE A 57 0.93 8.76 -4.60
N SER A 58 0.84 9.96 -5.21
CA SER A 58 0.47 11.18 -4.49
C SER A 58 -0.98 11.15 -3.99
N PHE A 59 -1.91 10.62 -4.79
CA PHE A 59 -3.30 10.39 -4.37
C PHE A 59 -3.40 9.35 -3.28
N TYR A 60 -2.71 8.22 -3.43
CA TYR A 60 -2.65 7.19 -2.38
C TYR A 60 -2.17 7.77 -1.05
N LYS A 61 -1.08 8.55 -1.06
CA LYS A 61 -0.52 9.19 0.14
C LYS A 61 -1.52 10.14 0.80
N THR A 62 -2.22 10.92 -0.01
CA THR A 62 -3.26 11.86 0.45
C THR A 62 -4.42 11.11 1.11
N LEU A 63 -4.88 10.02 0.51
CA LEU A 63 -5.94 9.16 1.06
C LEU A 63 -5.55 8.51 2.39
N VAL A 64 -4.31 8.04 2.54
CA VAL A 64 -3.83 7.41 3.78
C VAL A 64 -3.61 8.43 4.90
N SER A 65 -3.28 9.68 4.57
CA SER A 65 -3.01 10.71 5.57
C SER A 65 -4.26 11.28 6.24
N MET A 66 -5.43 11.06 5.65
CA MET A 66 -6.70 11.66 6.05
C MET A 66 -7.72 10.58 6.40
N PRO A 67 -8.79 10.90 7.15
CA PRO A 67 -9.90 9.97 7.28
C PRO A 67 -10.52 9.66 5.90
N PHE A 68 -10.93 8.40 5.72
CA PHE A 68 -11.40 7.88 4.42
C PHE A 68 -12.55 8.67 3.80
N SER A 69 -13.50 9.15 4.63
CA SER A 69 -14.62 10.00 4.19
C SER A 69 -14.14 11.28 3.52
N ASP A 70 -13.17 11.94 4.14
CA ASP A 70 -12.71 13.26 3.72
C ASP A 70 -11.78 13.12 2.51
N GLY A 71 -10.98 12.04 2.47
CA GLY A 71 -10.19 11.67 1.30
C GLY A 71 -11.05 11.38 0.07
N LEU A 72 -12.18 10.69 0.23
CA LEU A 72 -13.12 10.46 -0.86
C LEU A 72 -13.79 11.74 -1.36
N ILE A 73 -14.26 12.59 -0.44
CA ILE A 73 -14.88 13.87 -0.79
C ILE A 73 -13.87 14.76 -1.54
N GLN A 74 -12.61 14.77 -1.10
CA GLN A 74 -11.55 15.52 -1.75
C GLN A 74 -11.28 15.02 -3.18
N LEU A 75 -11.23 13.71 -3.40
CA LEU A 75 -11.07 13.11 -4.73
C LEU A 75 -12.25 13.37 -5.66
N MET A 76 -13.47 13.40 -5.12
CA MET A 76 -14.67 13.66 -5.92
C MET A 76 -14.83 15.14 -6.28
N LYS A 77 -14.25 16.05 -5.48
CA LYS A 77 -14.33 17.49 -5.66
C LYS A 77 -12.94 18.12 -5.71
N GLU A 78 -12.15 17.69 -6.68
CA GLU A 78 -10.81 18.21 -6.89
C GLU A 78 -10.81 19.41 -7.83
N ASN A 79 -10.14 20.50 -7.44
CA ASN A 79 -10.01 21.74 -8.21
C ASN A 79 -8.53 22.08 -8.53
N THR A 80 -7.60 21.19 -8.17
CA THR A 80 -6.15 21.37 -8.30
C THR A 80 -5.60 20.90 -9.64
N THR A 81 -6.23 19.92 -10.28
CA THR A 81 -5.80 19.38 -11.57
C THR A 81 -6.28 20.20 -12.76
N GLU A 82 -7.39 20.94 -12.61
CA GLU A 82 -7.94 21.82 -13.65
C GLU A 82 -8.37 23.15 -13.03
N PHE A 83 -7.80 24.25 -13.51
CA PHE A 83 -8.13 25.57 -12.99
C PHE A 83 -9.55 25.96 -13.42
N GLY A 84 -10.42 26.21 -12.43
CA GLY A 84 -11.74 26.82 -12.64
C GLY A 84 -12.92 25.84 -12.75
N ASN A 85 -12.70 24.52 -12.63
CA ASN A 85 -13.77 23.52 -12.59
C ASN A 85 -13.44 22.41 -11.58
N THR A 86 -14.41 22.05 -10.74
CA THR A 86 -14.31 20.86 -9.87
C THR A 86 -14.66 19.62 -10.68
N ILE A 87 -13.73 18.67 -10.77
CA ILE A 87 -13.94 17.40 -11.47
C ILE A 87 -13.89 16.23 -10.49
N ASN A 88 -14.57 15.14 -10.85
CA ASN A 88 -14.44 13.87 -10.16
C ASN A 88 -13.16 13.16 -10.65
N ALA A 89 -12.07 13.33 -9.90
CA ALA A 89 -10.77 12.75 -10.22
C ALA A 89 -10.81 11.21 -10.18
N LEU A 90 -11.64 10.62 -9.29
CA LEU A 90 -11.75 9.18 -9.11
C LEU A 90 -12.14 8.46 -10.40
N HIS A 91 -13.21 8.91 -11.04
CA HIS A 91 -13.72 8.30 -12.28
C HIS A 91 -12.84 8.67 -13.48
N ARG A 92 -12.35 9.91 -13.54
CA ARG A 92 -11.60 10.40 -14.70
C ARG A 92 -10.21 9.77 -14.84
N PHE A 93 -9.52 9.57 -13.73
CA PHE A 93 -8.17 9.01 -13.70
C PHE A 93 -8.14 7.53 -13.28
N ASN A 94 -9.31 6.89 -13.13
CA ASN A 94 -9.43 5.48 -12.75
C ASN A 94 -8.72 5.12 -11.43
N LEU A 95 -8.81 6.00 -10.42
CA LEU A 95 -8.12 5.88 -9.12
C LEU A 95 -8.71 4.81 -8.17
N TYR A 96 -9.49 3.86 -8.70
CA TYR A 96 -10.12 2.82 -7.89
C TYR A 96 -9.10 1.89 -7.21
N PRO A 97 -8.02 1.43 -7.88
CA PRO A 97 -7.01 0.60 -7.23
C PRO A 97 -6.33 1.30 -6.06
N GLU A 98 -6.00 2.59 -6.20
CA GLU A 98 -5.35 3.40 -5.17
C GLU A 98 -6.27 3.61 -3.97
N LEU A 99 -7.57 3.81 -4.23
CA LEU A 99 -8.58 3.93 -3.19
C LEU A 99 -8.72 2.63 -2.38
N ILE A 100 -8.83 1.49 -3.08
CA ILE A 100 -8.94 0.18 -2.43
C ILE A 100 -7.66 -0.09 -1.62
N LEU A 101 -6.48 0.14 -2.20
CA LEU A 101 -5.19 -0.05 -1.54
C LEU A 101 -5.06 0.82 -0.28
N SER A 102 -5.45 2.09 -0.35
CA SER A 102 -5.42 3.00 0.79
C SER A 102 -6.36 2.56 1.92
N SER A 103 -7.55 2.09 1.57
CA SER A 103 -8.51 1.58 2.55
C SER A 103 -8.00 0.32 3.26
N LEU A 104 -7.42 -0.62 2.51
CA LEU A 104 -6.82 -1.86 3.03
C LEU A 104 -5.63 -1.54 3.93
N PHE A 105 -4.75 -0.63 3.50
CA PHE A 105 -3.60 -0.21 4.29
C PHE A 105 -4.01 0.48 5.60
N SER A 106 -5.01 1.35 5.55
CA SER A 106 -5.54 2.02 6.74
C SER A 106 -6.17 1.03 7.73
N LEU A 107 -6.90 0.03 7.22
CA LEU A 107 -7.44 -1.06 8.04
C LEU A 107 -6.32 -1.90 8.65
N PHE A 108 -5.31 -2.27 7.85
CA PHE A 108 -4.14 -3.00 8.32
C PHE A 108 -3.40 -2.25 9.43
N ARG A 109 -3.21 -0.94 9.29
CA ARG A 109 -2.58 -0.13 10.35
C ARG A 109 -3.41 -0.13 11.63
N ARG A 110 -4.73 0.10 11.53
CA ARG A 110 -5.63 0.04 12.70
C ARG A 110 -5.60 -1.33 13.38
N PHE A 111 -5.55 -2.39 12.58
CA PHE A 111 -5.44 -3.76 13.09
C PHE A 111 -4.09 -3.98 13.78
N SER A 112 -2.98 -3.63 13.13
CA SER A 112 -1.63 -3.71 13.71
C SER A 112 -1.50 -2.93 15.01
N ASP A 113 -2.07 -1.71 15.06
CA ASP A 113 -2.05 -0.85 16.23
C ASP A 113 -2.91 -1.46 17.37
N TYR A 114 -4.05 -2.09 17.04
CA TYR A 114 -4.89 -2.80 18.01
C TYR A 114 -4.22 -4.04 18.60
N PHE A 115 -3.45 -4.79 17.81
CA PHE A 115 -2.70 -5.97 18.25
C PHE A 115 -1.31 -5.65 18.80
N GLU A 116 -0.94 -4.36 18.91
CA GLU A 116 0.37 -3.87 19.34
C GLU A 116 1.55 -4.50 18.57
N TRP A 117 1.33 -4.86 17.30
CA TRP A 117 2.38 -5.42 16.46
C TRP A 117 3.33 -4.33 15.99
N GLN A 118 4.63 -4.52 16.27
CA GLN A 118 5.71 -3.65 15.81
C GLN A 118 5.99 -3.88 14.32
N THR A 119 5.08 -3.42 13.45
CA THR A 119 5.21 -3.54 11.99
C THR A 119 6.07 -2.42 11.38
N ILE A 120 6.40 -1.38 12.16
CA ILE A 120 7.14 -0.22 11.68
C ILE A 120 8.62 -0.36 12.03
N VAL A 121 9.50 -0.34 11.03
CA VAL A 121 10.96 -0.36 11.22
C VAL A 121 11.54 1.02 10.92
N CYS A 122 12.28 1.58 11.89
CA CYS A 122 12.98 2.85 11.71
C CYS A 122 14.40 2.62 11.21
N TRP A 123 14.70 3.04 9.98
CA TRP A 123 16.07 3.11 9.48
C TRP A 123 16.65 4.51 9.73
N ARG A 124 17.87 4.59 10.30
CA ARG A 124 18.57 5.87 10.51
C ARG A 124 19.17 6.36 9.19
N VAL A 125 18.60 7.40 8.60
CA VAL A 125 19.25 8.16 7.52
C VAL A 125 20.15 9.21 8.18
N ASN A 126 21.46 9.07 8.03
CA ASN A 126 22.44 9.94 8.69
C ASN A 126 22.51 11.32 7.99
N ARG A 127 21.61 12.25 8.35
CA ARG A 127 21.59 13.65 7.84
C ARG A 127 21.40 14.71 8.94
N GLY A 128 22.11 14.58 10.06
CA GLY A 128 22.40 15.72 10.95
C GLY A 128 21.21 16.40 11.65
N GLY A 129 20.11 15.69 11.87
CA GLY A 129 18.94 16.19 12.58
C GLY A 129 18.00 15.03 12.90
N GLU A 130 17.21 15.18 13.96
CA GLU A 130 16.39 14.15 14.61
C GLU A 130 15.63 13.17 13.70
N CYS A 131 15.41 11.96 14.22
CA CYS A 131 14.76 10.84 13.54
C CYS A 131 13.32 11.18 13.11
N ARG A 132 13.13 11.72 11.90
CA ARG A 132 11.82 11.73 11.24
C ARG A 132 11.48 10.28 10.88
N GLN A 133 10.58 9.72 11.67
CA GLN A 133 10.11 8.33 11.63
C GLN A 133 9.64 7.94 10.22
N LEU A 134 10.44 7.14 9.50
CA LEU A 134 10.00 6.47 8.29
C LEU A 134 9.07 5.32 8.72
N LYS A 135 7.75 5.49 8.54
CA LYS A 135 6.76 4.46 8.86
C LYS A 135 6.62 3.49 7.69
N VAL A 136 7.56 2.56 7.55
CA VAL A 136 7.45 1.49 6.55
C VAL A 136 6.92 0.24 7.23
N VAL A 137 5.79 -0.29 6.73
CA VAL A 137 5.28 -1.59 7.14
C VAL A 137 6.27 -2.65 6.65
N LYS A 138 6.85 -3.39 7.59
CA LYS A 138 7.58 -4.61 7.29
C LYS A 138 6.56 -5.65 6.83
N VAL A 139 6.63 -5.99 5.55
CA VAL A 139 5.95 -7.17 5.00
C VAL A 139 6.66 -8.42 5.50
#